data_AF-A0A7S0SXC0-F1
#
_entry.id   AF-A0A7S0SXC0-F1
#
_cell.length_a   1.000
_cell.length_b   1.000
_cell.length_c   1.000
_cell.angle_alpha   90.00
_cell.angle_beta   90.00
_cell.angle_gamma   90.00
#
_symmetry.space_group_name_H-M   'P 1'
#
loop_
_entity.id
_entity.type
_entity.pdbx_description
1 polymer ?
#
loop_
_entity_poly.entity_id
_entity_poly.type
_entity_poly.pdbx_seq_one_letter_code
_entity_poly.pdbx_strand_id
1 'polypeptide(L)'
;RITSITKNNSYINDSNPSLAFIVNEFDINIKKGANDIFIYNLHSNKCSRFTRNEPGGGSSSPSIQVDKYPGVLEDTITYLKDGQLWQIPLNGGEAWQITKVPIDIDYYRLFNGSDNQPWIVVALDVYPNLSINETKDKDILIKSS
;
A
#
# COMPACT_ATOMS: atom_id res chain seq x y z
N ARG A 1 -14.43 -20.69 1.71
CA ARG A 1 -13.73 -19.38 1.70
C ARG A 1 -13.36 -19.08 3.13
N ILE A 2 -12.06 -19.01 3.43
CA ILE A 2 -11.60 -18.53 4.73
C ILE A 2 -11.29 -17.05 4.54
N THR A 3 -11.86 -16.22 5.40
CA THR A 3 -11.64 -14.78 5.40
C THR A 3 -10.94 -14.42 6.70
N SER A 4 -9.75 -13.85 6.61
CA SER A 4 -9.10 -13.21 7.76
C SER A 4 -9.05 -11.72 7.54
N ILE A 5 -9.29 -10.97 8.61
CA ILE A 5 -9.17 -9.52 8.64
C ILE A 5 -7.92 -9.19 9.44
N THR A 6 -6.95 -8.55 8.80
CA THR A 6 -5.79 -8.01 9.50
C THR A 6 -5.96 -6.50 9.60
N LYS A 7 -6.10 -5.99 10.83
CA LYS A 7 -6.12 -4.56 11.09
C LYS A 7 -4.67 -4.05 11.02
N ASN A 8 -4.33 -3.36 9.94
CA ASN A 8 -3.05 -2.66 9.81
C ASN A 8 -3.32 -1.16 9.76
N ASN A 9 -2.60 -0.42 10.62
CA ASN A 9 -2.50 1.05 10.69
C ASN A 9 -3.77 1.83 10.31
N SER A 10 -4.67 1.98 11.29
CA SER A 10 -5.83 2.84 11.16
C SER A 10 -5.42 4.31 11.27
N TYR A 11 -5.40 5.03 10.14
CA TYR A 11 -5.38 6.50 10.14
C TYR A 11 -6.81 7.01 9.97
N ILE A 12 -7.27 7.84 10.91
CA ILE A 12 -8.63 8.37 10.96
C ILE A 12 -8.59 9.78 10.33
N ASN A 13 -9.45 10.04 9.36
CA ASN A 13 -9.71 11.39 8.84
C ASN A 13 -10.75 12.09 9.75
N ASP A 14 -10.47 13.30 10.23
CA ASP A 14 -11.38 14.03 11.14
C ASP A 14 -12.68 14.53 10.45
N SER A 15 -12.68 14.76 9.13
CA SER A 15 -13.86 15.24 8.40
C SER A 15 -14.77 14.11 7.90
N ASN A 16 -14.17 12.99 7.52
CA ASN A 16 -14.87 11.78 7.05
C ASN A 16 -14.15 10.53 7.61
N PRO A 17 -14.37 10.21 8.89
CA PRO A 17 -13.60 9.17 9.57
C PRO A 17 -13.76 7.84 8.84
N SER A 18 -12.63 7.30 8.40
CA SER A 18 -12.56 6.10 7.57
C SER A 18 -11.44 5.21 8.10
N LEU A 19 -11.66 3.90 7.99
CA LEU A 19 -10.71 2.87 8.38
C LEU A 19 -10.31 2.08 7.13
N ALA A 20 -9.04 2.15 6.76
CA ALA A 20 -8.46 1.22 5.79
C ALA A 20 -8.00 -0.05 6.50
N PHE A 21 -8.25 -1.21 5.90
CA PHE A 21 -7.83 -2.51 6.44
C PHE A 21 -7.65 -3.52 5.33
N ILE A 22 -6.99 -4.64 5.63
CA ILE A 22 -6.72 -5.70 4.67
C ILE A 22 -7.65 -6.87 4.95
N VAL A 23 -8.27 -7.37 3.89
CA VAL A 23 -9.00 -8.63 3.90
C VAL A 23 -8.21 -9.63 3.05
N ASN A 24 -7.88 -10.77 3.64
CA ASN A 24 -7.37 -11.92 2.90
C ASN A 24 -8.54 -12.83 2.53
N GLU A 25 -8.69 -13.12 1.25
CA GLU A 25 -9.64 -14.09 0.75
C GLU A 25 -8.88 -15.31 0.22
N PHE A 26 -8.96 -16.44 0.95
CA PHE A 26 -8.31 -17.68 0.56
C PHE A 26 -9.23 -18.61 -0.24
N ASP A 27 -8.80 -18.97 -1.44
CA ASP A 27 -9.44 -19.99 -2.27
C ASP A 27 -8.76 -21.35 -2.02
N ILE A 28 -9.55 -22.28 -1.48
CA ILE A 28 -9.10 -23.63 -1.13
C ILE A 28 -8.81 -24.50 -2.37
N ASN A 29 -9.46 -24.23 -3.50
CA ASN A 29 -9.33 -25.06 -4.70
C ASN A 29 -7.97 -24.87 -5.35
N ILE A 30 -7.50 -23.62 -5.41
CA ILE A 30 -6.19 -23.27 -5.95
C ILE A 30 -5.12 -23.03 -4.87
N LYS A 31 -5.50 -23.16 -3.59
CA LYS A 31 -4.65 -22.97 -2.40
C LYS A 31 -3.89 -21.64 -2.40
N LYS A 32 -4.54 -20.57 -2.85
CA LYS A 32 -3.98 -19.21 -2.92
C LYS A 32 -4.92 -18.22 -2.26
N GLY A 33 -4.34 -17.22 -1.60
CA GLY A 33 -5.06 -16.06 -1.09
C GLY A 33 -4.78 -14.81 -1.90
N ALA A 34 -5.65 -13.82 -1.77
CA ALA A 34 -5.42 -12.46 -2.24
C ALA A 34 -5.66 -11.49 -1.08
N ASN A 35 -4.75 -10.53 -0.92
CA ASN A 35 -4.91 -9.46 0.07
C ASN A 35 -5.45 -8.22 -0.62
N ASP A 36 -6.63 -7.77 -0.23
CA ASP A 36 -7.24 -6.57 -0.78
C ASP A 36 -7.47 -5.53 0.31
N ILE A 37 -7.38 -4.26 -0.09
CA ILE A 37 -7.69 -3.14 0.79
C ILE A 37 -9.18 -2.89 0.74
N PHE A 38 -9.75 -2.75 1.93
CA PHE A 38 -11.12 -2.31 2.14
C PHE A 38 -11.10 -1.00 2.93
N ILE A 39 -12.10 -0.16 2.67
CA ILE A 39 -12.39 1.02 3.47
C ILE A 39 -13.74 0.84 4.12
N TYR A 40 -13.78 1.10 5.42
CA TYR A 40 -15.00 1.32 6.16
C TYR A 40 -15.14 2.78 6.54
N ASN A 41 -16.19 3.44 6.04
CA ASN A 41 -16.53 4.81 6.45
C ASN A 41 -17.35 4.77 7.74
N LEU A 42 -16.82 5.36 8.80
CA LEU A 42 -17.38 5.31 10.16
C LEU A 42 -18.64 6.17 10.32
N HIS A 43 -18.86 7.15 9.44
CA HIS A 43 -20.05 8.00 9.48
C HIS A 43 -21.25 7.34 8.79
N SER A 44 -21.05 6.86 7.56
CA SER A 44 -22.10 6.26 6.73
C SER A 44 -22.29 4.75 6.95
N ASN A 45 -21.41 4.11 7.72
CA ASN A 45 -21.35 2.66 7.92
C ASN A 45 -21.18 1.86 6.62
N LYS A 46 -20.66 2.48 5.57
CA LYS A 46 -20.43 1.83 4.27
C LYS A 46 -19.05 1.18 4.23
N CYS A 47 -19.00 -0.04 3.71
CA CYS A 47 -17.78 -0.79 3.45
C CYS A 47 -17.60 -0.99 1.95
N SER A 48 -16.42 -0.66 1.42
CA SER A 48 -16.09 -0.80 0.00
C SER A 48 -14.73 -1.46 -0.17
N ARG A 49 -14.61 -2.33 -1.17
CA ARG A 49 -13.34 -2.92 -1.60
C ARG A 49 -12.64 -1.94 -2.55
N PHE A 50 -11.38 -1.61 -2.28
CA PHE A 50 -10.60 -0.61 -3.01
C PHE A 50 -9.57 -1.23 -3.97
N THR A 51 -9.04 -2.41 -3.66
CA THR A 51 -8.18 -3.15 -4.58
C THR A 51 -8.79 -4.49 -4.95
N ARG A 52 -8.39 -5.01 -6.12
CA ARG A 52 -8.77 -6.34 -6.59
C ARG A 52 -7.53 -7.05 -7.12
N ASN A 53 -6.93 -7.86 -6.28
CA ASN A 53 -5.75 -8.64 -6.61
C ASN A 53 -6.13 -10.03 -7.10
N GLU A 54 -5.31 -10.55 -8.03
CA GLU A 54 -5.37 -11.94 -8.46
C GLU A 54 -4.85 -12.89 -7.35
N PRO A 55 -5.26 -14.17 -7.35
CA PRO A 55 -4.76 -15.14 -6.38
C PRO A 55 -3.24 -15.27 -6.37
N GLY A 56 -2.64 -15.07 -5.19
CA GLY A 56 -1.18 -15.03 -4.97
C GLY A 56 -0.59 -13.62 -4.96
N GLY A 57 -1.37 -12.60 -5.33
CA GLY A 57 -0.99 -11.20 -5.19
C GLY A 57 -1.53 -10.56 -3.91
N GLY A 58 -1.07 -9.35 -3.61
CA GLY A 58 -1.58 -8.65 -2.43
C GLY A 58 -1.21 -7.19 -2.34
N SER A 59 -2.17 -6.40 -1.88
CA SER A 59 -1.95 -5.06 -1.37
C SER A 59 -1.67 -5.13 0.14
N SER A 60 -0.78 -4.28 0.64
CA SER A 60 -0.41 -4.26 2.05
C SER A 60 -0.15 -2.85 2.60
N SER A 61 -0.11 -2.77 3.93
CA SER A 61 0.24 -1.57 4.69
C SER A 61 -0.51 -0.29 4.27
N PRO A 62 -1.85 -0.31 4.09
CA PRO A 62 -2.57 0.87 3.63
C PRO A 62 -2.41 2.04 4.60
N SER A 63 -2.22 3.24 4.06
CA SER A 63 -2.21 4.49 4.81
C SER A 63 -3.08 5.51 4.09
N ILE A 64 -4.11 5.99 4.79
CA ILE A 64 -4.93 7.11 4.31
C ILE A 64 -4.11 8.39 4.45
N GLN A 65 -4.06 9.17 3.37
CA GLN A 65 -3.46 10.49 3.34
C GLN A 65 -4.55 11.51 3.03
N VAL A 66 -4.69 12.48 3.93
CA VAL A 66 -5.65 13.58 3.82
C VAL A 66 -4.83 14.82 3.52
N ASP A 67 -4.69 15.17 2.25
CA ASP A 67 -3.86 16.30 1.87
C ASP A 67 -4.67 17.59 1.88
N LYS A 68 -4.10 18.60 2.54
CA LYS A 68 -4.45 20.01 2.37
C LYS A 68 -3.37 20.74 1.56
N TYR A 69 -2.65 20.02 0.71
CA TYR A 69 -1.56 20.58 -0.09
C TYR A 69 -2.11 21.17 -1.41
N PRO A 70 -1.73 22.41 -1.79
CA PRO A 70 -2.23 23.02 -3.02
C PRO A 70 -1.81 22.21 -4.25
N GLY A 71 -2.81 21.65 -4.95
CA GLY A 71 -2.62 20.84 -6.16
C GLY A 71 -2.90 19.35 -6.00
N VAL A 72 -3.02 18.84 -4.76
CA VAL A 72 -3.58 17.51 -4.48
C VAL A 72 -5.06 17.70 -4.20
N LEU A 73 -5.88 17.35 -5.18
CA LEU A 73 -7.33 17.65 -5.17
C LEU A 73 -8.14 16.64 -4.35
N GLU A 74 -7.56 15.48 -4.00
CA GLU A 74 -8.30 14.35 -3.44
C GLU A 74 -7.49 13.62 -2.37
N ASP A 75 -8.18 13.18 -1.30
CA ASP A 75 -7.63 12.26 -0.32
C ASP A 75 -7.30 10.92 -0.99
N THR A 76 -6.20 10.28 -0.60
CA THR A 76 -5.74 9.03 -1.22
C THR A 76 -5.47 7.93 -0.19
N ILE A 77 -5.44 6.68 -0.65
CA ILE A 77 -4.74 5.60 0.04
C ILE A 77 -3.43 5.36 -0.68
N THR A 78 -2.33 5.48 0.06
CA THR A 78 -1.06 4.88 -0.35
C THR A 78 -1.01 3.45 0.20
N TYR A 79 -0.41 2.53 -0.55
CA TYR A 79 -0.22 1.14 -0.14
C TYR A 79 0.96 0.49 -0.87
N LEU A 80 1.46 -0.62 -0.33
CA LEU A 80 2.48 -1.46 -0.97
C LEU A 80 1.82 -2.54 -1.83
N LYS A 81 2.33 -2.74 -3.06
CA LYS A 81 1.98 -3.84 -3.96
C LYS A 81 3.16 -4.11 -4.89
N ASP A 82 3.51 -5.39 -5.03
CA ASP A 82 4.60 -5.87 -5.89
C ASP A 82 5.93 -5.11 -5.64
N GLY A 83 6.28 -4.92 -4.37
CA GLY A 83 7.51 -4.23 -3.95
C GLY A 83 7.53 -2.73 -4.20
N GLN A 84 6.43 -2.12 -4.65
CA GLN A 84 6.35 -0.69 -4.97
C GLN A 84 5.19 -0.03 -4.24
N LEU A 85 5.28 1.29 -4.08
CA LEU A 85 4.18 2.09 -3.56
C LEU A 85 3.22 2.48 -4.68
N TRP A 86 1.95 2.37 -4.36
CA TRP A 86 0.82 2.73 -5.20
C TRP A 86 -0.10 3.69 -4.44
N GLN A 87 -0.80 4.53 -5.19
CA GLN A 87 -1.85 5.40 -4.68
C GLN A 87 -3.16 5.14 -5.41
N ILE A 88 -4.27 5.33 -4.71
CA ILE A 88 -5.62 5.32 -5.25
C ILE A 88 -6.46 6.41 -4.57
N PRO A 89 -7.32 7.15 -5.29
CA PRO A 89 -8.18 8.16 -4.69
C PRO A 89 -9.24 7.55 -3.77
N LEU A 90 -9.60 8.23 -2.67
CA LEU A 90 -10.63 7.78 -1.73
C LEU A 90 -12.04 7.78 -2.32
N ASN A 91 -12.31 8.61 -3.33
CA ASN A 91 -13.56 8.58 -4.10
C ASN A 91 -13.59 7.46 -5.16
N GLY A 92 -12.52 6.65 -5.25
CA GLY A 92 -12.35 5.60 -6.24
C GLY A 92 -11.68 6.10 -7.51
N GLY A 93 -11.36 5.17 -8.42
CA GLY A 93 -10.63 5.48 -9.66
C GLY A 93 -9.57 4.42 -9.93
N GLU A 94 -8.66 4.74 -10.85
CA GLU A 94 -7.52 3.89 -11.15
C GLU A 94 -6.38 4.16 -10.18
N ALA A 95 -5.74 3.08 -9.72
CA ALA A 95 -4.53 3.20 -8.92
C ALA A 95 -3.32 3.51 -9.82
N TRP A 96 -2.38 4.28 -9.32
CA TRP A 96 -1.11 4.55 -10.00
C TRP A 96 0.08 4.25 -9.09
N GLN A 97 1.16 3.79 -9.70
CA GLN A 97 2.43 3.54 -9.02
C GLN A 97 3.16 4.87 -8.80
N ILE A 98 3.60 5.13 -7.56
CA ILE A 98 4.28 6.38 -7.19
C ILE A 98 5.79 6.22 -7.01
N THR A 99 6.29 5.00 -6.85
CA THR A 99 7.74 4.71 -6.79
C THR A 99 8.19 3.93 -8.01
N LYS A 100 9.45 4.06 -8.40
CA LYS A 100 10.08 3.20 -9.41
C LYS A 100 11.48 2.80 -8.93
N VAL A 101 11.54 2.29 -7.70
CA VAL A 101 12.82 1.89 -7.12
C VAL A 101 13.28 0.56 -7.70
N PRO A 102 14.59 0.33 -7.89
CA PRO A 102 15.11 -0.88 -8.55
C PRO A 102 14.89 -2.19 -7.77
N ILE A 103 14.64 -2.10 -6.46
CA ILE A 103 14.43 -3.24 -5.54
C ILE A 103 13.12 -3.05 -4.76
N ASP A 104 12.67 -4.10 -4.10
CA ASP A 104 11.40 -4.10 -3.37
C ASP A 104 11.46 -3.21 -2.12
N ILE A 105 10.37 -2.49 -1.85
CA ILE A 105 10.14 -1.72 -0.62
C ILE A 105 9.53 -2.63 0.44
N ASP A 106 10.19 -2.74 1.58
CA ASP A 106 9.73 -3.58 2.71
C ASP A 106 8.72 -2.85 3.60
N TYR A 107 8.97 -1.56 3.84
CA TYR A 107 8.13 -0.72 4.68
C TYR A 107 8.17 0.73 4.20
N TYR A 108 7.11 1.48 4.51
CA TYR A 108 7.09 2.91 4.29
C TYR A 108 6.31 3.63 5.39
N ARG A 109 6.57 4.93 5.51
CA ARG A 109 5.79 5.82 6.35
C ARG A 109 5.53 7.13 5.62
N LEU A 110 4.29 7.59 5.67
CA LEU A 110 3.90 8.94 5.26
C LEU A 110 3.98 9.89 6.45
N PHE A 111 4.38 11.12 6.19
CA PHE A 111 4.34 12.22 7.15
C PHE A 111 4.30 13.55 6.41
N ASN A 112 3.86 14.60 7.09
CA ASN A 112 3.93 15.95 6.54
C ASN A 112 5.26 16.59 6.97
N GLY A 113 5.99 17.14 6.00
CA GLY A 113 7.17 17.95 6.22
C GLY A 113 6.84 19.27 6.93
N SER A 114 7.88 20.04 7.26
CA SER A 114 7.74 21.34 7.95
C SER A 114 6.95 22.39 7.16
N ASP A 115 6.86 22.23 5.85
CA ASP A 115 6.10 23.03 4.89
C ASP A 115 4.68 22.48 4.64
N ASN A 116 4.26 21.47 5.41
CA ASN A 116 3.03 20.71 5.21
C ASN A 116 2.96 20.00 3.84
N GLN A 117 4.11 19.80 3.18
CA GLN A 117 4.22 18.96 2.01
C GLN A 117 4.22 17.49 2.45
N PRO A 118 3.58 16.57 1.69
CA PRO A 118 3.65 15.16 2.02
C PRO A 118 5.01 14.56 1.67
N TRP A 119 5.58 13.83 2.63
CA TRP A 119 6.85 13.13 2.50
C TRP A 119 6.66 11.63 2.72
N ILE A 120 7.49 10.86 2.05
CA ILE A 120 7.52 9.40 2.16
C ILE A 120 8.93 8.98 2.55
N VAL A 121 9.04 8.22 3.63
CA VAL A 121 10.26 7.46 3.94
C VAL A 121 9.99 6.00 3.62
N VAL A 122 10.93 5.38 2.91
CA VAL A 122 10.89 3.95 2.56
C VAL A 122 12.05 3.22 3.21
N ALA A 123 11.82 1.96 3.59
CA ALA A 123 12.84 1.02 3.99
C ALA A 123 13.08 0.03 2.85
N LEU A 124 14.35 -0.21 2.56
CA LEU A 124 14.84 -1.06 1.49
C LEU A 124 15.99 -1.89 2.05
N ASP A 125 15.97 -3.20 1.83
CA ASP A 125 17.10 -4.07 2.15
C ASP A 125 18.20 -4.00 1.07
N VAL A 126 19.41 -3.64 1.48
CA VAL A 126 20.58 -3.54 0.58
C VAL A 126 21.75 -4.35 1.13
N TYR A 127 22.54 -4.96 0.24
CA TYR A 127 23.74 -5.65 0.67
C TYR A 127 24.80 -4.65 1.16
N PRO A 128 25.60 -5.01 2.17
CA PRO A 128 26.69 -4.17 2.64
C PRO A 128 27.63 -3.78 1.50
N ASN A 129 27.97 -2.48 1.43
CA ASN A 129 28.85 -1.87 0.42
C ASN A 129 28.36 -1.93 -1.03
N LEU A 130 27.10 -2.31 -1.28
CA LEU A 130 26.50 -2.25 -2.60
C LEU A 130 25.53 -1.07 -2.71
N SER A 131 25.49 -0.46 -3.88
CA SER A 131 24.40 0.44 -4.27
C SER A 131 23.09 -0.34 -4.46
N ILE A 132 21.99 0.39 -4.59
CA ILE A 132 20.67 -0.20 -4.86
C ILE A 132 20.64 -0.97 -6.19
N ASN A 133 21.34 -0.47 -7.22
CA ASN A 133 21.43 -1.16 -8.51
C ASN A 133 22.25 -2.44 -8.43
N GLU A 134 23.39 -2.40 -7.72
CA GLU A 134 24.21 -3.60 -7.52
C GLU A 134 23.49 -4.64 -6.64
N THR A 135 22.68 -4.19 -5.68
CA THR A 135 21.81 -5.05 -4.88
C THR A 135 20.79 -5.76 -5.77
N LYS A 136 20.11 -5.02 -6.65
CA LYS A 136 19.19 -5.60 -7.65
C LYS A 136 19.87 -6.67 -8.50
N ASP A 137 21.06 -6.36 -9.04
CA ASP A 137 21.79 -7.30 -9.90
C ASP A 137 22.15 -8.59 -9.14
N LYS A 138 22.54 -8.45 -7.87
CA LYS A 138 22.83 -9.60 -7.00
C LYS A 138 21.59 -10.42 -6.67
N ASP A 139 20.44 -9.80 -6.43
CA ASP A 139 19.17 -10.52 -6.19
C ASP A 139 18.76 -11.36 -7.40
N ILE A 140 18.95 -10.85 -8.62
CA ILE A 140 18.68 -11.59 -9.85
C ILE A 140 19.57 -12.83 -9.94
N LEU A 141 20.86 -12.71 -9.60
CA LEU A 141 21.79 -13.83 -9.59
C LEU A 141 21.38 -14.91 -8.57
N ILE A 142 20.98 -14.51 -7.36
CA ILE A 142 20.56 -15.45 -6.31
C ILE A 142 19.24 -16.14 -6.66
N LYS A 143 18.28 -15.44 -7.27
CA LYS A 143 16.99 -16.03 -7.67
C LYS A 143 17.12 -17.01 -8.84
N SER A 144 18.21 -16.95 -9.61
CA SER A 144 18.46 -17.81 -10.77
C SER A 144 19.36 -19.02 -10.49
N SER A 145 19.95 -19.10 -9.30
CA SER A 145 20.70 -20.25 -8.78
C SER A 145 19.83 -21.23 -8.02
#